data_AF-H8Z795-F1
#
_entry.id   AF-H8Z795-F1
#
_cell.length_a   1.000
_cell.length_b   1.000
_cell.length_c   1.000
_cell.angle_alpha   90.00
_cell.angle_beta   90.00
_cell.angle_gamma   90.00
#
_symmetry.space_group_name_H-M   'P 1'
#
loop_
_entity.id
_entity.type
_entity.pdbx_description
1 polymer ?
#
loop_
_entity_poly.entity_id
_entity_poly.type
_entity_poly.pdbx_seq_one_letter_code
_entity_poly.pdbx_strand_id
1 'polypeptide(L)'
;MVPSFHADLLKEYAELDIALDPFPFTGGLTSCEALWMGVPVITWPQARVVSRQTHAVLHQIGLRELSASDADSYVRLARDLAADPVRLHELRQGLRARMQGSRLMDTAGFTRCLEDRLMQPYQEIEREGRRSF
;
A
#
# COMPACT_ATOMS: atom_id res chain seq x y z
N MET A 1 -16.13 -23.01 -5.79
CA MET A 1 -15.36 -22.39 -4.68
C MET A 1 -16.38 -21.77 -3.73
N VAL A 2 -16.41 -22.19 -2.47
CA VAL A 2 -17.30 -21.59 -1.46
C VAL A 2 -16.67 -20.27 -1.02
N PRO A 3 -17.42 -19.18 -0.82
CA PRO A 3 -16.87 -17.94 -0.30
C PRO A 3 -16.22 -18.19 1.07
N SER A 4 -14.97 -17.78 1.25
CA SER A 4 -14.30 -17.80 2.56
C SER A 4 -14.69 -16.59 3.40
N PHE A 5 -14.75 -16.77 4.71
CA PHE A 5 -14.82 -15.62 5.61
C PHE A 5 -13.49 -14.88 5.59
N HIS A 6 -13.52 -13.57 5.86
CA HIS A 6 -12.34 -12.71 5.77
C HIS A 6 -11.16 -13.22 6.63
N ALA A 7 -11.43 -13.72 7.84
CA ALA A 7 -10.39 -14.28 8.70
C ALA A 7 -9.73 -15.56 8.13
N ASP A 8 -10.46 -16.36 7.35
CA ASP A 8 -9.90 -17.54 6.70
C ASP A 8 -9.08 -17.14 5.47
N LEU A 9 -9.54 -16.16 4.69
CA LEU A 9 -8.75 -15.55 3.62
C LEU A 9 -7.41 -14.98 4.16
N LEU A 10 -7.41 -14.35 5.33
CA LEU A 10 -6.16 -13.87 5.93
C LEU A 10 -5.17 -15.00 6.26
N LYS A 11 -5.66 -16.19 6.63
CA LYS A 11 -4.80 -17.36 6.88
C LYS A 11 -4.17 -17.88 5.58
N GLU A 12 -4.88 -17.78 4.46
CA GLU A 12 -4.38 -18.26 3.16
C GLU A 12 -3.12 -17.52 2.71
N TYR A 13 -2.89 -16.26 3.15
CA TYR A 13 -1.63 -15.56 2.89
C TYR A 13 -0.39 -16.24 3.48
N ALA A 14 -0.53 -17.09 4.51
CA ALA A 14 0.60 -17.82 5.08
C ALA A 14 1.23 -18.80 4.08
N GLU A 15 0.45 -19.29 3.11
CA GLU A 15 0.85 -20.20 2.05
C GLU A 15 1.44 -19.48 0.82
N LEU A 16 1.45 -18.14 0.83
CA LEU A 16 1.95 -17.32 -0.28
C LEU A 16 3.32 -16.76 0.04
N ASP A 17 4.25 -16.86 -0.91
CA ASP A 17 5.59 -16.28 -0.81
C ASP A 17 5.62 -14.82 -1.25
N ILE A 18 5.03 -14.53 -2.42
CA ILE A 18 5.01 -13.22 -3.07
C ILE A 18 3.61 -12.99 -3.64
N ALA A 19 3.05 -11.80 -3.42
CA ALA A 19 1.83 -11.35 -4.06
C ALA A 19 2.17 -10.51 -5.31
N LEU A 20 1.53 -10.84 -6.42
CA LEU A 20 1.66 -10.15 -7.70
C LEU A 20 0.44 -9.24 -7.90
N ASP A 21 0.66 -7.93 -7.82
CA ASP A 21 -0.40 -6.94 -7.92
C ASP A 21 -0.89 -6.78 -9.37
N PRO A 22 -2.20 -6.88 -9.64
CA PRO A 22 -2.71 -6.73 -10.99
C PRO A 22 -2.58 -5.30 -11.52
N PHE A 23 -2.57 -5.18 -12.85
CA PHE A 23 -2.63 -3.91 -13.58
C PHE A 23 -3.73 -3.99 -14.65
N PRO A 24 -4.37 -2.87 -15.04
CA PRO A 24 -4.09 -1.49 -14.64
C PRO A 24 -4.77 -1.06 -13.33
N PHE A 25 -5.55 -1.93 -12.70
CA PHE A 25 -6.22 -1.67 -11.43
C PHE A 25 -5.49 -2.44 -10.34
N THR A 26 -4.71 -1.74 -9.53
CA THR A 26 -3.95 -2.36 -8.43
C THR A 26 -4.86 -2.68 -7.26
N GLY A 27 -4.41 -3.59 -6.41
CA GLY A 27 -4.95 -3.74 -5.07
C GLY A 27 -4.87 -2.45 -4.26
N GLY A 28 -5.54 -2.47 -3.12
CA GLY A 28 -5.50 -1.42 -2.12
C GLY A 28 -5.58 -2.08 -0.76
N LEU A 29 -6.79 -2.52 -0.37
CA LEU A 29 -6.99 -3.28 0.85
C LEU A 29 -6.28 -4.65 0.80
N THR A 30 -6.43 -5.40 -0.29
CA THR A 30 -5.78 -6.72 -0.46
C THR A 30 -4.25 -6.62 -0.39
N SER A 31 -3.66 -5.56 -0.97
CA SER A 31 -2.22 -5.29 -0.85
C SER A 31 -1.82 -4.98 0.60
N CYS A 32 -2.60 -4.18 1.32
CA CYS A 32 -2.37 -3.92 2.74
C CYS A 32 -2.48 -5.19 3.57
N GLU A 33 -3.44 -6.06 3.30
CA GLU A 33 -3.63 -7.35 3.97
C GLU A 33 -2.45 -8.29 3.71
N ALA A 34 -2.02 -8.42 2.44
CA ALA A 34 -0.84 -9.20 2.08
C ALA A 34 0.39 -8.74 2.88
N LEU A 35 0.69 -7.44 2.85
CA LEU A 35 1.81 -6.85 3.57
C LEU A 35 1.67 -7.03 5.09
N TRP A 36 0.47 -6.88 5.63
CA TRP A 36 0.19 -7.10 7.06
C TRP A 36 0.36 -8.57 7.48
N MET A 37 0.05 -9.50 6.59
CA MET A 37 0.25 -10.94 6.77
C MET A 37 1.69 -11.39 6.48
N GLY A 38 2.58 -10.45 6.11
CA GLY A 38 4.00 -10.72 5.88
C GLY A 38 4.32 -11.15 4.46
N VAL A 39 3.40 -10.98 3.50
CA VAL A 39 3.63 -11.32 2.09
C VAL A 39 4.06 -10.06 1.33
N PRO A 40 5.28 -9.99 0.77
CA PRO A 40 5.69 -8.87 -0.06
C PRO A 40 4.85 -8.79 -1.33
N VAL A 41 4.50 -7.57 -1.72
CA VAL A 41 3.69 -7.28 -2.91
C VAL A 41 4.57 -6.59 -3.94
N ILE A 42 4.60 -7.11 -5.17
CA ILE A 42 5.22 -6.45 -6.32
C ILE A 42 4.14 -5.78 -7.14
N THR A 43 4.35 -4.52 -7.52
CA THR A 43 3.38 -3.72 -8.28
C THR A 43 4.02 -3.01 -9.46
N TRP A 44 3.22 -2.67 -10.47
CA TRP A 44 3.64 -1.86 -11.62
C TRP A 44 2.73 -0.64 -11.77
N PRO A 45 3.09 0.51 -11.18
CA PRO A 45 2.26 1.70 -11.25
C PRO A 45 2.26 2.33 -12.65
N GLN A 46 1.08 2.67 -13.15
CA GLN A 46 0.89 3.39 -14.40
C GLN A 46 0.49 4.86 -14.14
N ALA A 47 -0.05 5.53 -15.16
CA ALA A 47 -0.35 6.96 -15.10
C ALA A 47 -1.60 7.31 -14.28
N ARG A 48 -2.52 6.36 -14.06
CA ARG A 48 -3.81 6.63 -13.37
C ARG A 48 -3.73 6.33 -11.88
N VAL A 49 -4.43 7.10 -11.05
CA VAL A 49 -4.47 6.92 -9.59
C VAL A 49 -4.81 5.48 -9.18
N VAL A 50 -5.76 4.87 -9.87
CA VAL A 50 -6.21 3.48 -9.60
C VAL A 50 -5.10 2.43 -9.76
N SER A 51 -4.06 2.75 -10.52
CA SER A 51 -2.89 1.90 -10.73
C SER A 51 -1.77 2.15 -9.72
N ARG A 52 -1.95 3.06 -8.74
CA ARG A 52 -0.86 3.57 -7.90
C ARG A 52 -1.09 3.37 -6.40
N GLN A 53 -2.14 2.64 -6.02
CA GLN A 53 -2.49 2.45 -4.61
C GLN A 53 -1.41 1.63 -3.88
N THR A 54 -1.10 0.43 -4.38
CA THR A 54 -0.02 -0.40 -3.82
C THR A 54 1.33 0.31 -3.85
N HIS A 55 1.64 1.06 -4.92
CA HIS A 55 2.86 1.86 -4.99
C HIS A 55 2.96 2.90 -3.87
N ALA A 56 1.86 3.61 -3.57
CA ALA A 56 1.81 4.57 -2.47
C ALA A 56 2.00 3.88 -1.11
N VAL A 57 1.42 2.70 -0.90
CA VAL A 57 1.60 1.90 0.31
C VAL A 57 3.06 1.48 0.47
N LEU A 58 3.67 0.90 -0.57
CA LEU A 58 5.08 0.49 -0.57
C LEU A 58 6.02 1.67 -0.29
N HIS A 59 5.72 2.84 -0.84
CA HIS A 59 6.49 4.05 -0.56
C HIS A 59 6.43 4.44 0.93
N GLN A 60 5.25 4.35 1.56
CA GLN A 60 5.08 4.71 2.98
C GLN A 60 5.77 3.74 3.96
N ILE A 61 5.99 2.49 3.55
CA ILE A 61 6.71 1.48 4.35
C ILE A 61 8.18 1.31 3.94
N GLY A 62 8.67 2.18 3.05
CA GLY A 62 10.08 2.21 2.63
C GLY A 62 10.50 1.03 1.74
N LEU A 63 9.57 0.49 0.94
CA LEU A 63 9.80 -0.64 0.02
C LEU A 63 9.51 -0.27 -1.44
N ARG A 64 9.86 0.96 -1.85
CA ARG A 64 9.63 1.47 -3.21
C ARG A 64 10.31 0.63 -4.30
N GLU A 65 11.36 -0.12 -3.95
CA GLU A 65 12.05 -1.05 -4.82
C GLU A 65 11.20 -2.25 -5.25
N LEU A 66 10.05 -2.49 -4.59
CA LEU A 66 9.06 -3.47 -5.05
C LEU A 66 8.06 -2.90 -6.07
N SER A 67 8.26 -1.65 -6.53
CA SER A 67 7.52 -1.04 -7.62
C SER A 67 8.32 -1.07 -8.92
N ALA A 68 7.82 -1.80 -9.90
CA ALA A 68 8.37 -1.92 -11.25
C ALA A 68 8.16 -0.64 -12.08
N SER A 69 9.06 -0.38 -13.03
CA SER A 69 8.96 0.76 -13.97
C SER A 69 8.17 0.44 -15.24
N ASP A 70 8.17 -0.83 -15.63
CA ASP A 70 7.63 -1.36 -16.88
C ASP A 70 7.32 -2.86 -16.73
N ALA A 71 6.64 -3.45 -17.73
CA ALA A 71 6.24 -4.85 -17.70
C ALA A 71 7.41 -5.82 -17.53
N ASP A 72 8.54 -5.56 -18.20
CA ASP A 72 9.70 -6.46 -18.12
C ASP A 72 10.35 -6.39 -16.73
N SER A 73 10.42 -5.19 -16.14
CA SER A 73 10.93 -4.99 -14.78
C SER A 73 10.02 -5.63 -13.73
N TYR A 74 8.71 -5.68 -13.96
CA TYR A 74 7.76 -6.37 -13.08
C TYR A 74 8.06 -7.88 -13.04
N VAL A 75 8.25 -8.49 -14.21
CA VAL A 75 8.61 -9.92 -14.31
C VAL A 75 10.00 -10.18 -13.72
N ARG A 76 11.00 -9.35 -14.04
CA ARG A 76 12.36 -9.49 -13.50
C ARG A 76 12.37 -9.39 -11.98
N LEU A 77 11.68 -8.40 -11.41
CA LEU A 77 11.61 -8.21 -9.96
C LEU A 77 10.96 -9.41 -9.27
N ALA A 78 9.88 -9.97 -9.83
CA ALA A 78 9.24 -11.17 -9.31
C ALA A 78 10.16 -12.39 -9.36
N ARG A 79 10.82 -12.60 -10.50
CA ARG A 79 11.80 -13.68 -10.66
C ARG A 79 12.96 -13.53 -9.67
N ASP A 80 13.55 -12.34 -9.58
CA ASP A 80 14.74 -12.09 -8.76
C ASP A 80 14.42 -12.23 -7.28
N LEU A 81 13.25 -11.76 -6.83
CA LEU A 81 12.81 -11.95 -5.45
C LEU A 81 12.50 -13.42 -5.15
N ALA A 82 11.87 -14.15 -6.08
CA ALA A 82 11.61 -15.59 -5.91
C ALA A 82 12.89 -16.44 -5.90
N ALA A 83 13.94 -15.98 -6.58
CA ALA A 83 15.24 -16.62 -6.61
C ALA A 83 16.15 -16.29 -5.41
N ASP A 84 15.71 -15.42 -4.50
CA ASP A 84 16.45 -14.98 -3.31
C ASP A 84 15.68 -15.30 -2.01
N PRO A 85 15.76 -16.55 -1.52
CA PRO A 85 15.04 -16.97 -0.31
C PRO A 85 15.46 -16.21 0.95
N VAL A 86 16.72 -15.75 1.00
CA VAL A 86 17.24 -15.00 2.15
C VAL A 86 16.55 -13.65 2.23
N ARG A 87 16.58 -12.89 1.14
CA ARG A 87 15.89 -11.60 1.06
C ARG A 87 14.38 -11.75 1.26
N LEU A 88 13.78 -12.80 0.70
CA LEU A 88 12.36 -13.07 0.88
C LEU A 88 12.03 -13.31 2.35
N HIS A 89 12.81 -14.13 3.05
CA HIS A 89 12.65 -14.37 4.48
C HIS A 89 12.76 -13.08 5.30
N GLU A 90 13.78 -12.25 5.04
CA GLU A 90 13.99 -10.98 5.74
C GLU A 90 12.81 -10.01 5.56
N LEU A 91 12.30 -9.89 4.32
CA LEU A 91 11.11 -9.08 4.04
C LEU A 91 9.90 -9.60 4.82
N ARG A 92 9.62 -10.91 4.73
CA ARG A 92 8.46 -11.53 5.37
C ARG A 92 8.45 -11.33 6.88
N GLN A 93 9.60 -11.44 7.55
CA GLN A 93 9.72 -11.21 8.99
C GLN A 93 9.52 -9.75 9.38
N GLY A 94 9.98 -8.79 8.57
CA GLY A 94 9.94 -7.36 8.90
C GLY A 94 8.66 -6.63 8.52
N LEU A 95 7.85 -7.17 7.61
CA LEU A 95 6.75 -6.45 6.96
C LEU A 95 5.68 -5.93 7.91
N ARG A 96 5.21 -6.75 8.87
CA ARG A 96 4.20 -6.31 9.84
C ARG A 96 4.70 -5.16 10.71
N ALA A 97 5.94 -5.25 11.19
CA ALA A 97 6.57 -4.20 11.99
C ALA A 97 6.73 -2.90 11.18
N ARG A 98 7.11 -2.99 9.90
CA ARG A 98 7.17 -1.84 8.99
C ARG A 98 5.81 -1.18 8.80
N MET A 99 4.75 -1.99 8.59
CA MET A 99 3.38 -1.48 8.50
C MET A 99 2.98 -0.75 9.78
N GLN A 100 3.15 -1.40 10.94
CA GLN A 100 2.84 -0.84 12.26
C GLN A 100 3.59 0.46 12.56
N GLY A 101 4.87 0.55 12.18
CA GLY A 101 5.71 1.72 12.39
C GLY A 101 5.52 2.83 11.34
N SER A 102 4.72 2.62 10.31
CA SER A 102 4.53 3.59 9.22
C SER A 102 3.42 4.59 9.50
N ARG A 103 3.41 5.67 8.73
CA ARG A 103 2.33 6.68 8.75
C ARG A 103 0.97 6.11 8.33
N LEU A 104 0.92 4.92 7.70
CA LEU A 104 -0.33 4.25 7.36
C LEU A 104 -1.13 3.85 8.61
N MET A 105 -0.44 3.58 9.72
CA MET A 105 -1.03 3.16 10.99
C MET A 105 -1.13 4.30 12.02
N ASP A 106 -0.63 5.49 11.70
CA ASP A 106 -0.81 6.70 12.51
C ASP A 106 -2.20 7.32 12.27
N THR A 107 -3.22 6.67 12.82
CA THR A 107 -4.62 7.10 12.67
C THR A 107 -4.85 8.50 13.23
N ALA A 108 -4.25 8.82 14.38
CA ALA A 108 -4.41 10.13 15.00
C ALA A 108 -3.75 11.25 14.19
N GLY A 109 -2.55 11.01 13.65
CA GLY A 109 -1.88 11.96 12.76
C GLY A 109 -2.60 12.13 11.42
N PHE A 110 -3.13 11.04 10.86
CA PHE A 110 -3.98 11.09 9.67
C PHE A 110 -5.25 11.93 9.93
N THR A 111 -5.97 11.66 11.02
CA THR A 111 -7.22 12.38 11.37
C THR A 111 -6.96 13.88 11.52
N ARG A 112 -5.93 14.28 12.27
CA ARG A 112 -5.59 15.71 12.41
C ARG A 112 -5.28 16.37 11.06
N CYS A 113 -4.47 15.71 10.24
CA CYS A 113 -4.14 16.22 8.90
C CYS A 113 -5.40 16.36 8.03
N LEU A 114 -6.32 15.38 8.10
CA LEU A 114 -7.57 15.42 7.37
C LEU A 114 -8.46 16.56 7.84
N GLU A 115 -8.64 16.73 9.16
CA GLU A 115 -9.40 17.83 9.77
C GLU A 115 -8.85 19.18 9.33
N ASP A 116 -7.53 19.39 9.43
CA ASP A 116 -6.87 20.62 9.00
C ASP A 116 -7.13 20.92 7.51
N ARG A 117 -7.06 19.90 6.65
CA ARG A 117 -7.29 20.03 5.20
C ARG A 117 -8.75 20.30 4.86
N LEU A 118 -9.69 19.76 5.62
CA LEU A 118 -11.11 20.04 5.44
C LEU A 118 -11.50 21.44 5.97
N MET A 119 -10.87 21.87 7.07
CA MET A 119 -11.15 23.18 7.68
C MET A 119 -10.50 24.35 6.93
N GLN A 120 -9.40 24.12 6.22
CA GLN A 120 -8.69 25.17 5.49
C GLN A 120 -9.61 25.92 4.49
N PRO A 121 -10.30 25.26 3.55
CA PRO A 121 -11.22 25.93 2.63
C PRO A 121 -12.37 26.65 3.34
N TYR A 122 -12.90 26.06 4.41
CA TYR A 122 -13.96 26.68 5.20
C TYR A 122 -13.52 28.02 5.80
N GLN A 123 -12.32 28.06 6.40
CA GLN A 123 -11.74 29.28 6.97
C GLN A 123 -11.43 30.33 5.90
N GLU A 124 -11.00 29.91 4.71
CA GLU A 124 -10.77 30.79 3.56
C GLU A 124 -12.07 31.47 3.11
N ILE A 125 -13.15 30.69 2.91
CA ILE A 125 -14.48 31.20 2.53
C ILE A 125 -15.02 32.19 3.58
N GLU A 126 -14.94 31.87 4.88
CA GLU A 126 -15.42 32.79 5.90
C GLU A 126 -14.61 34.11 5.95
N ARG A 127 -13.31 34.06 5.66
CA ARG A 127 -12.46 35.27 5.62
C ARG A 127 -12.79 36.16 4.44
N GLU A 128 -13.11 35.58 3.27
CA GLU A 128 -13.52 36.33 2.08
C GLU A 128 -14.92 36.92 2.23
N GLY A 129 -15.86 36.18 2.84
CA GLY A 129 -17.20 36.67 3.16
C GLY A 129 -17.19 37.86 4.12
N ARG A 130 -16.27 37.89 5.10
CA ARG A 130 -16.08 39.02 6.02
C ARG A 130 -15.41 40.25 5.40
N ARG A 131 -14.79 40.14 4.22
CA ARG A 131 -14.16 41.27 3.50
C ARG A 131 -15.09 41.95 2.49
N SER A 132 -16.26 41.36 2.22
CA SER A 132 -17.22 41.85 1.22
C SER A 132 -18.37 42.66 1.84
N PHE A 133 -18.24 43.06 3.11
CA PHE A 133 -19.15 43.94 3.85
C PHE A 133 -18.38 45.12 4.45
#